data_AF-A0A382AMI6-F1
#
_entry.id   AF-A0A382AMI6-F1
#
_cell.length_a   1.000
_cell.length_b   1.000
_cell.length_c   1.000
_cell.angle_alpha   90.00
_cell.angle_beta   90.00
_cell.angle_gamma   90.00
#
_symmetry.space_group_name_H-M   'P 1'
#
loop_
_entity.id
_entity.type
_entity.pdbx_description
1 polymer ?
#
loop_
_entity_poly.entity_id
_entity_poly.type
_entity_poly.pdbx_seq_one_letter_code
_entity_poly.pdbx_strand_id
1 'polypeptide(L)' 'MSNYKTVFFTLGILQIILGISMVFPIIIQIIFDELDSSFIGASLITIIFGILFFLSNLDHDKKLSLQNAFLL' A
#
# COMPACT_ATOMS: atom_id res chain seq x y z
N MET A 1 -24.72 -8.48 1.97
CA MET A 1 -23.25 -8.53 2.08
C MET A 1 -22.73 -7.11 2.26
N SER A 2 -21.85 -6.87 3.24
CA SER A 2 -21.08 -5.63 3.30
C SER A 2 -20.18 -5.52 2.07
N ASN A 3 -20.20 -4.36 1.41
CA ASN A 3 -19.35 -4.10 0.25
C ASN A 3 -17.98 -3.61 0.73
N TYR A 4 -16.96 -4.47 0.65
CA TYR A 4 -15.58 -4.15 1.07
C TYR A 4 -14.71 -3.62 -0.06
N LYS A 5 -15.23 -3.48 -1.29
CA LYS A 5 -14.45 -3.02 -2.44
C LYS A 5 -13.74 -1.69 -2.17
N THR A 6 -14.42 -0.74 -1.53
CA THR A 6 -13.85 0.56 -1.17
C THR A 6 -12.70 0.42 -0.17
N VAL A 7 -12.80 -0.49 0.80
CA VAL A 7 -11.75 -0.77 1.79
C VAL A 7 -10.51 -1.31 1.08
N PHE A 8 -10.66 -2.34 0.23
CA PHE A 8 -9.54 -2.92 -0.52
C PHE A 8 -8.92 -1.94 -1.51
N PHE A 9 -9.73 -1.08 -2.15
CA PHE A 9 -9.23 -0.01 -3.00
C PHE A 9 -8.38 1.00 -2.22
N THR A 10 -8.87 1.45 -1.06
CA THR A 10 -8.12 2.34 -0.17
C THR A 10 -6.84 1.68 0.34
N LEU A 11 -6.88 0.41 0.74
CA LEU A 11 -5.69 -0.35 1.11
C LEU A 11 -4.67 -0.42 -0.02
N GLY A 12 -5.12 -0.64 -1.26
CA GLY A 12 -4.24 -0.65 -2.44
C GLY A 12 -3.51 0.67 -2.64
N ILE A 13 -4.22 1.80 -2.53
CA ILE A 13 -3.60 3.13 -2.60
C ILE A 13 -2.59 3.34 -1.47
N LEU A 14 -2.97 3.01 -0.24
CA LEU A 14 -2.10 3.16 0.92
C LEU A 14 -0.82 2.31 0.79
N GLN A 15 -0.93 1.09 0.26
CA GLN A 15 0.23 0.24 -0.01
C GLN A 15 1.16 0.85 -1.07
N ILE A 16 0.64 1.43 -2.15
CA ILE A 16 1.47 2.11 -3.15
C ILE A 16 2.21 3.29 -2.51
N ILE A 17 1.52 4.12 -1.72
CA ILE A 17 2.13 5.24 -1.01
C ILE A 17 3.21 4.75 -0.05
N LEU A 18 2.93 3.71 0.72
CA LEU A 18 3.90 3.12 1.66
C LEU A 18 5.14 2.60 0.92
N GLY A 19 4.94 1.85 -0.17
CA GLY A 19 6.04 1.28 -0.96
C GLY A 19 6.93 2.37 -1.59
N ILE A 20 6.35 3.46 -2.08
CA ILE A 20 7.11 4.62 -2.56
C ILE A 20 7.81 5.33 -1.40
N SER A 21 7.17 5.44 -0.23
CA SER A 21 7.76 6.07 0.96
C SER A 21 9.00 5.32 1.47
N MET A 22 9.17 4.05 1.12
CA MET A 22 10.39 3.28 1.43
C MET A 22 11.65 3.81 0.73
N VAL A 23 11.54 4.76 -0.21
CA VAL A 23 12.71 5.48 -0.74
C VAL A 23 13.48 6.21 0.38
N PHE A 24 12.79 6.74 1.40
CA PHE A 24 13.44 7.41 2.53
C PHE A 24 14.41 6.49 3.31
N PRO A 25 13.99 5.33 3.84
CA PRO A 25 14.91 4.42 4.51
C PRO A 25 16.02 3.89 3.59
N ILE A 26 15.75 3.69 2.29
CA ILE A 26 16.79 3.31 1.33
C ILE A 26 17.88 4.40 1.22
N ILE A 27 17.49 5.67 1.16
CA ILE A 27 18.44 6.80 1.15
C ILE A 27 19.25 6.83 2.46
N ILE A 28 18.60 6.61 3.60
CA ILE A 28 19.26 6.54 4.91
C ILE A 28 20.31 5.43 4.91
N GLN A 29 19.97 4.22 4.45
CA GLN A 29 20.91 3.10 4.36
C GLN A 29 22.13 3.41 3.50
N ILE A 30 21.94 4.14 2.39
CA ILE A 30 23.06 4.58 1.53
C ILE A 30 23.97 5.57 2.28
N ILE A 31 23.41 6.51 3.05
CA ILE A 31 24.19 7.50 3.81
C ILE A 31 25.03 6.83 4.91
N PHE A 32 24.49 5.80 5.56
CA PHE A 32 25.16 5.09 6.65
C PHE A 32 25.98 3.87 6.18
N ASP A 33 26.05 3.61 4.87
CA ASP A 33 26.74 2.45 4.27
C ASP A 33 26.24 1.09 4.80
N GLU A 34 24.96 1.04 5.18
CA GLU A 34 24.25 -0.14 5.72
C GLU A 34 23.22 -0.63 4.70
N LEU A 35 23.65 -0.83 3.46
CA LEU A 35 22.76 -1.30 2.39
C LEU A 35 22.22 -2.70 2.68
N ASP A 36 20.91 -2.78 2.94
CA ASP A 36 20.19 -4.04 3.08
C ASP A 36 19.12 -4.19 1.98
N SER A 37 19.10 -5.37 1.36
CA SER A 37 18.15 -5.73 0.31
C SER A 37 16.70 -5.78 0.79
N SER A 38 16.46 -5.91 2.10
CA SER A 38 15.12 -6.07 2.68
C SER A 38 14.17 -4.93 2.32
N PHE A 39 14.63 -3.67 2.37
CA PHE A 39 13.75 -2.52 2.05
C PHE A 39 13.42 -2.43 0.56
N ILE A 40 14.36 -2.78 -0.32
CA ILE A 40 14.14 -2.78 -1.77
C ILE A 40 13.14 -3.88 -2.13
N GLY A 41 13.34 -5.09 -1.61
CA GLY A 41 12.43 -6.22 -1.82
C GLY A 41 11.03 -5.95 -1.27
N ALA A 42 10.94 -5.45 -0.03
CA ALA A 42 9.68 -5.10 0.60
C ALA A 42 8.93 -3.99 -0.15
N SER A 43 9.64 -2.96 -0.63
CA SER A 43 9.05 -1.88 -1.42
C SER A 43 8.43 -2.41 -2.71
N LEU A 44 9.17 -3.25 -3.45
CA LEU A 44 8.69 -3.84 -4.70
C LEU A 44 7.42 -4.68 -4.48
N ILE A 45 7.45 -5.58 -3.49
CA ILE A 45 6.31 -6.44 -3.15
C ILE A 45 5.11 -5.58 -2.75
N THR A 46 5.32 -4.58 -1.88
CA THR A 46 4.25 -3.69 -1.39
C THR A 46 3.59 -2.92 -2.54
N ILE A 47 4.38 -2.39 -3.49
CA ILE A 47 3.84 -1.68 -4.67
C ILE A 47 3.05 -2.63 -5.56
N ILE A 48 3.56 -3.83 -5.84
CA ILE A 48 2.87 -4.82 -6.68
C ILE A 48 1.52 -5.19 -6.07
N PHE A 49 1.48 -5.53 -4.78
CA PHE A 49 0.22 -5.83 -4.10
C PHE A 49 -0.72 -4.63 -4.06
N GLY A 50 -0.19 -3.42 -3.86
CA GLY A 50 -0.99 -2.20 -3.88
C GLY A 50 -1.65 -1.96 -5.23
N ILE A 51 -0.92 -2.16 -6.34
CA ILE A 51 -1.45 -2.09 -7.71
C ILE A 51 -2.53 -3.15 -7.95
N LEU A 52 -2.31 -4.39 -7.49
CA LEU A 52 -3.31 -5.46 -7.64
C LEU A 52 -4.61 -5.14 -6.89
N PHE A 53 -4.52 -4.66 -5.64
CA PHE A 53 -5.69 -4.26 -4.86
C PHE A 53 -6.42 -3.06 -5.48
N PHE A 54 -5.66 -2.10 -6.00
CA PHE A 54 -6.20 -0.94 -6.71
C PHE A 54 -6.96 -1.37 -7.97
N LEU A 55 -6.33 -2.15 -8.85
CA LEU A 55 -6.92 -2.58 -10.13
C LEU A 55 -8.12 -3.52 -9.93
N SER A 56 -8.03 -4.46 -8.99
CA SER A 56 -9.11 -5.41 -8.70
C SER A 56 -10.36 -4.75 -8.12
N ASN A 57 -10.27 -3.50 -7.65
CA ASN A 57 -11.35 -2.78 -6.98
C ASN A 57 -11.61 -1.39 -7.60
N LEU A 58 -11.34 -1.20 -8.89
CA LEU A 58 -11.62 0.07 -9.59
C LEU A 58 -13.09 0.48 -9.50
N ASP A 59 -14.02 -0.48 -9.65
CA ASP A 59 -15.47 -0.27 -9.54
C ASP A 59 -15.96 -0.28 -8.08
N HIS A 60 -15.30 0.48 -7.21
CA HIS A 60 -15.72 0.62 -5.81
C HIS A 60 -16.71 1.77 -5.64
N ASP A 61 -17.57 1.65 -4.63
CA ASP A 61 -18.44 2.74 -4.21
C ASP A 61 -17.61 3.83 -3.53
N LYS A 62 -17.72 5.09 -3.98
CA LYS A 62 -16.96 6.23 -3.41
C LYS A 62 -17.35 6.61 -1.97
N LYS A 63 -18.15 5.79 -1.28
CA LYS A 63 -18.62 6.01 0.09
C LYS A 63 -18.04 4.95 1.01
N LEU A 64 -17.23 5.38 1.98
CA LEU A 64 -16.77 4.52 3.07
C LEU A 64 -17.80 4.56 4.20
N SER A 65 -18.34 3.42 4.61
CA SER A 65 -19.21 3.35 5.80
C SER A 65 -18.36 3.39 7.08
N LEU A 66 -18.93 3.89 8.18
CA LEU A 66 -18.22 3.96 9.46
C LEU A 66 -17.77 2.56 9.94
N GLN A 67 -18.59 1.53 9.73
CA GLN A 67 -18.24 0.13 10.03
C GLN A 67 -17.06 -0.37 9.19
N ASN A 68 -17.00 0.00 7.91
CA ASN A 68 -15.90 -0.34 7.02
C ASN A 68 -14.61 0.41 7.40
N ALA A 69 -14.72 1.62 7.96
CA ALA A 69 -13.57 2.40 8.44
C ALA A 69 -12.86 1.73 9.63
N PHE A 70 -13.63 1.12 10.55
CA PHE A 70 -13.08 0.38 11.70
C PHE A 70 -12.63 -1.05 11.35
N LEU A 71 -12.87 -1.51 10.13
CA LEU A 71 -12.35 -2.76 9.59
C LEU A 71 -10.99 -2.59 8.89
N LEU A 72 -10.65 -1.34 8.53
CA LEU A 72 -9.34 -0.95 8.03
C LEU A 72 -8.35 -0.84 9.21
#